data_AF-A0A3N5IAF1-F1
#
_entry.id   AF-A0A3N5IAF1-F1
#
_cell.length_a   1.000
_cell.length_b   1.000
_cell.length_c   1.000
_cell.angle_alpha   90.00
_cell.angle_beta   90.00
_cell.angle_gamma   90.00
#
_symmetry.space_group_name_H-M   'P 1'
#
loop_
_entity.id
_entity.type
_entity.pdbx_description
1 polymer ?
#
loop_
_entity_poly.entity_id
_entity_poly.type
_entity_poly.pdbx_seq_one_letter_code
_entity_poly.pdbx_strand_id
1 'polypeptide(L)'
;MTSQTYPRSPKSLLGGIAHLGRFIDKIRLRHAGQIQDYNYITVGFDKYLVDFLQIDPKAFEQRVLAGGTDEDLLAWVKANGRKPSEQEIVQ
;
A
#
# COMPACT_ATOMS: atom_id res chain seq x y z
N MET A 1 19.79 -16.06 14.62
CA MET A 1 19.36 -16.21 13.20
C MET A 1 18.36 -15.10 12.93
N THR A 2 18.76 -14.03 12.25
CA THR A 2 17.82 -12.97 11.87
C THR A 2 17.02 -13.49 10.69
N SER A 3 15.81 -13.97 10.94
CA SER A 3 14.84 -14.27 9.90
C SER A 3 14.57 -12.97 9.15
N GLN A 4 15.26 -12.75 8.04
CA GLN A 4 15.05 -11.58 7.19
C GLN A 4 13.58 -11.62 6.76
N THR A 5 12.79 -10.71 7.31
CA THR A 5 11.36 -10.66 7.04
C THR A 5 11.19 -9.82 5.78
N TYR A 6 10.78 -10.48 4.70
CA TYR A 6 10.55 -9.82 3.43
C TYR A 6 9.06 -9.49 3.28
N PRO A 7 8.72 -8.35 2.66
CA PRO A 7 7.34 -8.07 2.30
C PRO A 7 6.87 -9.08 1.25
N ARG A 8 5.56 -9.35 1.22
CA ARG A 8 4.98 -10.34 0.30
C ARG A 8 5.27 -10.04 -1.17
N SER A 9 5.04 -11.06 -2.00
CA SER A 9 5.27 -10.96 -3.45
C SER A 9 4.48 -9.81 -4.06
N PRO A 10 5.07 -9.02 -4.99
CA PRO A 10 4.34 -7.97 -5.70
C PRO A 10 3.15 -8.50 -6.52
N LYS A 11 3.16 -9.80 -6.86
CA LYS A 11 2.07 -10.47 -7.60
C LYS A 11 0.91 -10.92 -6.70
N SER A 12 1.08 -10.90 -5.38
CA SER A 12 0.00 -11.21 -4.44
C SER A 12 -0.98 -10.05 -4.44
N LEU A 13 -2.16 -10.26 -5.03
CA LEU A 13 -3.21 -9.27 -5.12
C LEU A 13 -3.91 -9.10 -3.77
N LEU A 14 -4.22 -7.86 -3.41
CA LEU A 14 -5.11 -7.54 -2.30
C LEU A 14 -6.34 -6.81 -2.84
N GLY A 15 -7.50 -7.46 -2.79
CA GLY A 15 -8.74 -6.90 -3.34
C GLY A 15 -8.70 -6.63 -4.85
N GLY A 16 -7.90 -7.40 -5.59
CA GLY A 16 -7.65 -7.20 -7.03
C GLY A 16 -6.54 -6.20 -7.35
N ILE A 17 -5.97 -5.52 -6.34
CA ILE A 17 -4.92 -4.51 -6.54
C ILE A 17 -3.56 -5.18 -6.35
N ALA A 18 -2.74 -5.19 -7.41
CA ALA A 18 -1.36 -5.65 -7.34
C ALA A 18 -0.51 -4.69 -6.48
N HIS A 19 0.56 -5.22 -5.89
CA HIS A 19 1.51 -4.45 -5.07
C HIS A 19 0.97 -3.86 -3.75
N LEU A 20 -0.35 -3.72 -3.55
CA LEU A 20 -0.93 -3.11 -2.35
C LEU A 20 -0.54 -3.87 -1.06
N GLY A 21 -0.69 -5.19 -1.03
CA GLY A 21 -0.29 -5.99 0.14
C GLY A 21 1.22 -5.89 0.41
N ARG A 22 2.04 -5.82 -0.65
CA ARG A 22 3.49 -5.62 -0.52
C ARG A 22 3.82 -4.24 0.08
N PHE A 23 3.10 -3.20 -0.34
CA PHE A 23 3.28 -1.85 0.17
C PHE A 23 2.92 -1.76 1.67
N ILE A 24 1.81 -2.39 2.08
CA ILE A 24 1.40 -2.51 3.50
C ILE A 24 2.50 -3.21 4.32
N ASP A 25 3.00 -4.34 3.85
CA ASP A 25 4.07 -5.06 4.55
C ASP A 25 5.33 -4.21 4.66
N LYS A 26 5.72 -3.47 3.61
CA LYS A 26 6.88 -2.57 3.64
C LYS A 26 6.74 -1.49 4.71
N ILE A 27 5.57 -0.87 4.84
CA ILE A 27 5.29 0.12 5.89
C ILE A 27 5.50 -0.51 7.28
N ARG A 28 4.88 -1.66 7.52
CA ARG A 28 4.96 -2.38 8.81
C ARG A 28 6.38 -2.79 9.15
N LEU A 29 7.09 -3.40 8.20
CA LEU A 29 8.45 -3.88 8.39
C LEU A 29 9.44 -2.74 8.60
N ARG A 30 9.29 -1.62 7.89
CA ARG A 30 10.15 -0.45 8.11
C ARG A 30 9.93 0.13 9.50
N HIS A 31 8.67 0.30 9.92
CA HIS A 31 8.36 0.81 11.26
C HIS A 31 8.87 -0.12 12.37
N ALA A 32 8.89 -1.43 12.12
CA ALA A 32 9.46 -2.41 13.05
C ALA A 32 11.00 -2.51 12.99
N GLY A 33 11.68 -1.75 12.13
CA GLY A 33 13.14 -1.81 11.94
C GLY A 33 13.64 -3.12 11.31
N GLN A 34 12.77 -3.85 10.59
CA GLN A 34 13.05 -5.17 10.03
C GLN A 34 13.56 -5.13 8.58
N ILE A 35 13.50 -3.96 7.93
CA ILE A 35 14.09 -3.71 6.61
C ILE A 35 14.88 -2.40 6.64
N GLN A 36 15.86 -2.26 5.74
CA GLN A 36 16.69 -1.05 5.62
C GLN A 36 15.83 0.17 5.30
N ASP A 37 16.25 1.33 5.82
CA ASP A 37 15.59 2.61 5.54
C ASP A 37 15.88 3.05 4.10
N TYR A 38 14.98 2.70 3.18
CA TYR A 38 14.95 3.25 1.83
C TYR A 38 13.64 3.98 1.61
N ASN A 39 13.68 5.09 0.89
CA ASN A 39 12.49 5.87 0.59
C ASN A 39 11.57 5.04 -0.32
N TYR A 40 10.51 4.50 0.25
CA TYR A 40 9.58 3.60 -0.45
C TYR A 40 8.25 4.29 -0.76
N ILE A 41 8.09 5.58 -0.46
CA ILE A 41 6.83 6.30 -0.69
C ILE A 41 6.96 7.24 -1.89
N THR A 42 8.13 7.85 -2.10
CA THR A 42 8.29 8.89 -3.13
C THR A 42 8.97 8.40 -4.41
N VAL A 43 9.37 7.13 -4.50
CA VAL A 43 10.04 6.55 -5.68
C VAL A 43 9.55 5.13 -5.97
N GLY A 44 9.81 4.65 -7.19
CA GLY A 44 9.54 3.27 -7.59
C GLY A 44 8.05 2.90 -7.64
N PHE A 45 7.77 1.60 -7.53
CA PHE A 45 6.42 1.04 -7.70
C PHE A 45 5.40 1.55 -6.69
N ASP A 46 5.82 1.86 -5.47
CA ASP A 46 4.90 2.35 -4.44
C ASP A 46 4.39 3.76 -4.76
N LYS A 47 5.26 4.63 -5.31
CA LYS A 47 4.83 5.96 -5.79
C LYS A 47 3.78 5.81 -6.88
N TYR A 48 4.04 4.96 -7.87
CA TYR A 48 3.07 4.68 -8.94
C TYR A 48 1.76 4.11 -8.40
N LEU A 49 1.82 3.24 -7.39
CA LEU A 49 0.63 2.70 -6.73
C LEU A 49 -0.17 3.81 -6.04
N VAL A 50 0.48 4.68 -5.26
CA VAL A 50 -0.17 5.81 -4.57
C VAL A 50 -0.79 6.78 -5.57
N ASP A 51 -0.06 7.14 -6.64
CA ASP A 51 -0.56 8.01 -7.71
C ASP A 51 -1.77 7.38 -8.42
N PHE A 52 -1.70 6.08 -8.74
CA PHE A 52 -2.78 5.34 -9.39
C PHE A 52 -4.04 5.27 -8.51
N LEU A 53 -3.86 5.01 -7.22
CA LEU A 53 -4.96 4.98 -6.25
C LEU A 53 -5.46 6.39 -5.88
N GLN A 54 -4.72 7.44 -6.24
CA GLN A 54 -4.97 8.84 -5.88
C GLN A 54 -5.22 9.05 -4.37
N ILE A 55 -4.43 8.38 -3.54
CA ILE A 55 -4.49 8.52 -2.08
C ILE A 55 -3.36 9.42 -1.57
N ASP A 56 -3.55 10.04 -0.42
CA ASP A 56 -2.44 10.69 0.28
C ASP A 56 -1.51 9.62 0.88
N PRO A 57 -0.21 9.61 0.52
CA PRO A 57 0.72 8.59 1.00
C PRO A 57 0.98 8.64 2.50
N LYS A 58 1.01 9.84 3.10
CA LYS A 58 1.26 10.01 4.54
C LYS A 58 0.04 9.55 5.34
N ALA A 59 -1.16 9.89 4.88
CA ALA A 59 -2.40 9.42 5.49
C ALA A 59 -2.51 7.90 5.40
N PHE A 60 -2.13 7.31 4.27
CA PHE A 60 -2.11 5.85 4.13
C PHE A 60 -1.07 5.19 5.04
N GLU A 61 0.15 5.73 5.12
CA GLU A 61 1.18 5.25 6.05
C GLU A 61 0.66 5.25 7.49
N GLN A 62 0.11 6.38 7.96
CA GLN A 62 -0.51 6.49 9.28
C GLN A 62 -1.63 5.48 9.48
N ARG A 63 -2.49 5.29 8.48
CA ARG A 63 -3.58 4.31 8.54
C ARG A 63 -3.05 2.88 8.70
N VAL A 64 -1.97 2.52 8.00
CA VAL A 64 -1.35 1.20 8.13
C VAL A 64 -0.72 1.00 9.51
N LEU A 65 -0.07 2.05 10.05
CA LEU A 65 0.54 2.02 11.38
C LEU A 65 -0.48 1.97 12.53
N ALA A 66 -1.69 2.48 12.31
CA ALA A 66 -2.80 2.31 13.24
C ALA A 66 -3.27 0.84 13.37
N GLY A 67 -2.77 -0.07 12.52
CA GLY A 67 -3.08 -1.49 12.56
C GLY A 67 -4.38 -1.84 11.82
N GLY A 68 -4.82 -3.09 11.96
CA GLY A 68 -5.99 -3.64 11.25
C GLY A 68 -5.64 -4.70 10.22
N THR A 69 -6.68 -5.32 9.69
CA THR A 69 -6.58 -6.39 8.69
C THR A 69 -6.32 -5.84 7.30
N ASP A 70 -5.94 -6.72 6.37
CA ASP A 70 -5.75 -6.33 4.97
C ASP A 70 -7.08 -5.86 4.35
N GLU A 71 -8.20 -6.43 4.79
CA GLU A 71 -9.57 -6.03 4.44
C GLU A 71 -9.89 -4.61 4.92
N ASP A 72 -9.52 -4.26 6.16
CA ASP A 72 -9.73 -2.91 6.70
C ASP A 72 -8.95 -1.85 5.93
N LEU A 73 -7.72 -2.19 5.54
CA LEU A 73 -6.85 -1.29 4.77
C LEU A 73 -7.33 -1.17 3.32
N LEU A 74 -7.79 -2.26 2.71
CA LEU A 74 -8.42 -2.24 1.40
C LEU A 74 -9.69 -1.38 1.40
N ALA A 75 -10.53 -1.50 2.43
CA ALA A 75 -11.73 -0.67 2.57
C ALA A 75 -11.37 0.82 2.69
N TRP A 76 -10.33 1.14 3.47
CA TRP A 76 -9.84 2.52 3.57
C TRP A 76 -9.34 3.06 2.22
N VAL A 77 -8.55 2.26 1.47
CA VAL A 77 -8.07 2.65 0.13
C VAL A 77 -9.24 2.91 -0.81
N LYS A 78 -10.27 2.06 -0.80
CA LYS A 78 -11.48 2.27 -1.63
C LYS A 78 -12.26 3.52 -1.21
N ALA A 79 -12.28 3.87 0.08
CA ALA A 79 -12.98 5.02 0.59
C ALA A 79 -12.26 6.35 0.34
N ASN A 80 -10.92 6.34 0.35
CA ASN A 80 -10.07 7.54 0.28
C ASN A 80 -9.34 7.71 -1.07
N GLY A 81 -9.34 6.68 -1.90
CA GLY A 81 -8.76 6.71 -3.24
C GLY A 81 -9.74 7.20 -4.30
N ARG A 82 -9.29 7.14 -5.56
CA ARG A 82 -10.10 7.52 -6.71
C ARG A 82 -11.40 6.71 -6.74
N LYS A 83 -12.54 7.41 -6.61
CA LYS A 83 -13.81 6.89 -7.09
C LYS A 83 -13.80 7.07 -8.61
N PRO A 84 -13.94 6.02 -9.43
CA PRO A 84 -14.10 6.23 -10.86
C PRO A 84 -15.27 7.20 -11.04
N SER A 85 -15.02 8.32 -11.72
CA SER A 85 -16.12 9.20 -12.12
C SER A 85 -16.94 8.46 -13.18
N GLU A 86 -18.25 8.73 -13.24
CA GLU A 86 -19.15 8.10 -14.20
C GLU A 86 -18.66 8.25 -15.67
N GLN A 87 -17.79 9.23 -15.94
CA GLN A 87 -17.20 9.50 -17.25
C GLN A 87 -16.07 8.52 -17.66
N GLU A 88 -15.50 7.74 -16.73
CA GLU A 88 -14.45 6.74 -17.06
C GLU A 88 -15.01 5.33 -17.25
N ILE A 89 -16.29 5.09 -16.91
CA ILE A 89 -16.95 3.79 -17.08
C ILE A 89 -17.35 3.56 -18.55
N VAL A 90 -17.17 4.56 -19.41
CA VAL A 90 -17.54 4.51 -20.83
C VAL A 90 -16.35 4.86 -21.73
N GLN A 91 -15.37 3.94 -21.84
CA GLN A 91 -14.47 3.84 -22.99
C GLN A 91 -14.17 2.38 -23.31
#